data_AF-A0A815QFX8-F1
#
_entry.id   AF-A0A815QFX8-F1
#
_cell.length_a   1.000
_cell.length_b   1.000
_cell.length_c   1.000
_cell.angle_alpha   90.00
_cell.angle_beta   90.00
_cell.angle_gamma   90.00
#
_symmetry.space_group_name_H-M   'P 1'
#
loop_
_entity.id
_entity.type
_entity.pdbx_description
1 polymer ?
#
loop_
_entity_poly.entity_id
_entity_poly.type
_entity_poly.pdbx_seq_one_letter_code
_entity_poly.pdbx_strand_id
1 'polypeptide(L)'
;MPNFVNIRLWKPGLKKSEQYKSLQRTCLMREFECGQKQASRFEKQISLIMTELKKHLSSIDYINIKKFFYNSACRVHSTVMNNHQKKLEKLNRGPIGQNYEEMKLKLIHNISSYTLSKVEERLLCRGWDFCVENKITNFLDFETDLELNAMKLQPHCHESIFRSICRQIHNASQQLIRTSKHKKISNLSKEELAALKSLKSNNNIIICKADKGNSIVILDKETYMKKAEEILKGKQFEPLNNDKFHREQEEKLNKYIFSLFKQGVIDNKLRYQLQSTCSSLSVFYGLPKAHKTGYPIRPIISTIGSYQYELSKFLAKAIRNARPQAKSYIKDSFEFVKRIKEITLEKEKTYIMCSFDVESLYTNIPVEEAIEVTLNYIYKPTKLVDVPFDKEQMKTLLDLSIRDSTFRFQNKIYKQIDGVAMGNPLAPIIADLWMQKIEEKLNRFSTNKPMIWLRYVDDIFCIFTIPKAKINEFHIRINKWHRNLHFTVEFEDENSIPFLDVRVTHTEDKLITSMYRKPTHTGLYLLWDSNQSRRYKLGLIKTLVIRIYRLCSTREIINNELDLLRKTLTNNGYPPHIIKR
;
A
#
# COMPACT_ATOMS: atom_id res chain seq x y z
N MET A 1 21.43 -33.02 4.07
CA MET A 1 21.41 -33.70 5.39
C MET A 1 22.82 -34.10 5.76
N PRO A 2 23.17 -34.20 7.05
CA PRO A 2 24.46 -34.70 7.48
C PRO A 2 24.75 -36.07 6.88
N ASN A 3 26.01 -36.34 6.53
CA ASN A 3 26.40 -37.58 5.83
C ASN A 3 26.05 -38.84 6.65
N PHE A 4 26.14 -38.78 7.97
CA PHE A 4 25.80 -39.89 8.88
C PHE A 4 24.32 -40.28 8.86
N VAL A 5 23.43 -39.39 8.39
CA VAL A 5 21.98 -39.62 8.30
C VAL A 5 21.58 -40.11 6.90
N ASN A 6 22.51 -40.10 5.94
CA ASN A 6 22.27 -40.49 4.56
C ASN A 6 22.77 -41.92 4.30
N ILE A 7 22.08 -42.89 4.92
CA ILE A 7 22.42 -44.30 4.81
C ILE A 7 22.16 -44.77 3.37
N ARG A 8 23.13 -45.49 2.80
CA ARG A 8 22.98 -46.09 1.48
C ARG A 8 22.02 -47.27 1.59
N LEU A 9 20.84 -47.12 1.00
CA LEU A 9 19.85 -48.19 0.91
C LEU A 9 20.01 -48.94 -0.40
N TRP A 10 19.74 -50.24 -0.39
CA TRP A 10 19.75 -51.09 -1.59
C TRP A 10 18.70 -50.67 -2.63
N LYS A 11 17.58 -50.07 -2.20
CA LYS A 11 16.55 -49.51 -3.08
C LYS A 11 16.34 -48.00 -2.80
N PRO A 12 16.58 -47.10 -3.77
CA PRO A 12 16.46 -45.66 -3.58
C PRO A 12 15.05 -45.19 -3.16
N GLY A 13 14.00 -45.90 -3.57
CA GLY A 13 12.61 -45.58 -3.24
C GLY A 13 12.28 -45.69 -1.74
N LEU A 14 13.03 -46.49 -0.98
CA LEU A 14 12.82 -46.67 0.46
C LEU A 14 13.19 -45.42 1.28
N LYS A 15 13.97 -44.48 0.71
CA LYS A 15 14.29 -43.21 1.37
C LYS A 15 13.05 -42.32 1.63
N LYS A 16 11.92 -42.64 1.01
CA LYS A 16 10.65 -41.91 1.18
C LYS A 16 9.75 -42.50 2.28
N SER A 17 10.05 -43.70 2.79
CA SER A 17 9.22 -44.36 3.81
C SER A 17 9.28 -43.63 5.15
N GLU A 18 8.20 -43.70 5.92
CA GLU A 18 8.20 -43.14 7.29
C GLU A 18 9.17 -43.88 8.21
N GLN A 19 9.41 -45.17 8.00
CA GLN A 19 10.40 -45.93 8.75
C GLN A 19 11.82 -45.39 8.55
N TYR A 20 12.19 -45.05 7.31
CA TYR A 20 13.49 -44.43 7.03
C TYR A 20 13.59 -43.04 7.65
N LYS A 21 12.54 -42.22 7.56
CA LYS A 21 12.52 -40.89 8.23
C LYS A 21 12.57 -41.01 9.74
N SER A 22 11.91 -42.01 10.33
CA SER A 22 11.96 -42.30 11.77
C SER A 22 13.37 -42.66 12.20
N LEU A 23 14.04 -43.56 11.47
CA LEU A 23 15.45 -43.90 11.69
C LEU A 23 16.35 -42.66 11.62
N GLN A 24 16.15 -41.79 10.63
CA GLN A 24 16.90 -40.53 10.51
C GLN A 24 16.70 -39.62 11.72
N ARG A 25 15.47 -39.52 12.26
CA ARG A 25 15.19 -38.77 13.50
C ARG A 25 15.90 -39.40 14.69
N THR A 26 15.86 -40.72 14.85
CA THR A 26 16.55 -41.42 15.93
C THR A 26 18.07 -41.23 15.87
N CYS A 27 18.68 -41.31 14.69
CA CYS A 27 20.11 -41.05 14.51
C CYS A 27 20.47 -39.60 14.90
N LEU A 28 19.65 -38.63 14.53
CA LEU A 28 19.84 -37.22 14.91
C LEU A 28 19.72 -37.02 16.42
N MET A 29 18.74 -37.65 17.07
CA MET A 29 18.56 -37.57 18.53
C MET A 29 19.76 -38.18 19.27
N ARG A 30 20.26 -39.33 18.81
CA ARG A 30 21.47 -39.94 19.39
C ARG A 30 22.72 -39.08 19.23
N GLU A 31 22.89 -38.45 18.07
CA GLU A 31 24.00 -37.52 17.85
C GLU A 31 23.91 -36.33 18.80
N PHE A 32 22.70 -35.79 18.99
CA PHE A 32 22.46 -34.70 19.94
C PHE A 32 22.78 -35.11 21.38
N GLU A 33 22.29 -36.27 21.82
CA GLU A 33 22.60 -36.83 23.15
C GLU A 33 24.11 -37.07 23.34
N CYS A 34 24.81 -37.56 22.31
CA CYS A 34 26.25 -37.75 22.34
C CYS A 34 26.98 -36.40 22.49
N GLY A 35 26.54 -35.38 21.75
CA GLY A 35 27.04 -34.01 21.86
C GLY A 35 26.83 -33.43 23.27
N GLN A 36 25.65 -33.65 23.87
CA GLN A 36 25.38 -33.21 25.25
C GLN A 36 26.29 -33.92 26.27
N LYS A 37 26.46 -35.24 26.16
CA LYS A 37 27.38 -35.98 27.02
C LYS A 37 28.81 -35.49 26.89
N GLN A 38 29.25 -35.16 25.68
CA GLN A 38 30.57 -34.61 25.43
C GLN A 38 30.73 -33.21 26.03
N ALA A 39 29.72 -32.34 25.91
CA ALA A 39 29.70 -31.03 26.54
C ALA A 39 29.83 -31.14 28.07
N SER A 40 29.04 -31.99 28.73
CA SER A 40 29.14 -32.21 30.17
C SER A 40 30.50 -32.77 30.61
N ARG A 41 31.17 -33.56 29.77
CA ARG A 41 32.56 -34.02 30.04
C ARG A 41 33.54 -32.85 29.99
N PHE A 42 33.44 -31.98 28.99
CA PHE A 42 34.31 -30.80 28.90
C PHE A 42 34.07 -29.81 30.04
N GLU A 43 32.82 -29.61 30.48
CA GLU A 43 32.51 -28.78 31.65
C GLU A 43 33.19 -29.29 32.93
N LYS A 44 33.21 -30.62 33.14
CA LYS A 44 33.93 -31.24 34.26
C LYS A 44 35.45 -31.09 34.14
N GLN A 45 36.00 -31.21 32.93
CA GLN A 45 37.43 -30.99 32.73
C GLN A 45 37.82 -29.53 32.98
N ILE A 46 37.02 -28.58 32.49
CA ILE A 46 37.22 -27.15 32.74
C ILE A 46 37.14 -26.86 34.24
N SER A 47 36.17 -27.41 34.97
CA SER A 47 36.07 -27.17 36.42
C SER A 47 37.26 -27.71 37.21
N LEU A 48 37.80 -28.87 36.82
CA LEU A 48 39.03 -29.43 37.38
C LEU A 48 40.24 -28.52 37.11
N ILE A 49 40.46 -28.12 35.85
CA ILE A 49 41.55 -27.22 35.45
C ILE A 49 41.44 -25.88 36.19
N MET A 50 40.23 -25.32 36.32
CA MET A 50 40.02 -24.06 37.05
C MET A 50 40.33 -24.18 38.54
N THR A 51 40.05 -25.35 39.14
CA THR A 51 40.35 -25.63 40.54
C THR A 51 41.85 -25.80 40.76
N GLU A 52 42.55 -26.40 39.81
CA GLU A 52 44.00 -26.55 39.82
C GLU A 52 44.72 -25.21 39.62
N LEU A 53 44.29 -24.42 38.63
CA LEU A 53 44.82 -23.06 38.39
C LEU A 53 44.67 -22.16 39.62
N LYS A 54 43.57 -22.31 40.39
CA LYS A 54 43.34 -21.55 41.63
C LYS A 54 44.38 -21.87 42.72
N LYS A 55 45.01 -23.04 42.70
CA LYS A 55 46.06 -23.43 43.67
C LYS A 55 47.42 -22.79 43.38
N HIS A 56 47.68 -22.45 42.12
CA HIS A 56 49.00 -22.01 41.65
C HIS A 56 49.09 -20.52 41.28
N LEU A 57 47.97 -19.80 41.31
CA LEU A 57 47.89 -18.39 40.91
C LEU A 57 47.49 -17.49 42.07
N SER A 58 47.92 -16.23 42.02
CA SER A 58 47.39 -15.20 42.90
C SER A 58 45.90 -14.95 42.62
N SER A 59 45.16 -14.44 43.60
CA SER A 59 43.73 -14.12 43.44
C SER A 59 43.47 -13.15 42.29
N ILE A 60 44.36 -12.18 42.06
CA ILE A 60 44.26 -11.22 40.94
C ILE A 60 44.47 -11.93 39.60
N ASP A 61 45.50 -12.76 39.48
CA ASP A 61 45.86 -13.42 38.22
C ASP A 61 44.81 -14.46 37.81
N TYR A 62 44.29 -15.21 38.79
CA TYR A 62 43.21 -16.15 38.57
C TYR A 62 41.95 -15.47 37.99
N ILE A 63 41.56 -14.31 38.53
CA ILE A 63 40.40 -13.55 38.05
C ILE A 63 40.64 -13.04 36.61
N ASN A 64 41.82 -12.49 36.34
CA ASN A 64 42.19 -11.96 35.02
C ASN A 64 42.19 -13.07 33.96
N ILE A 65 42.80 -14.21 34.27
CA ILE A 65 42.87 -15.38 33.39
C ILE A 65 41.47 -15.96 33.13
N LYS A 66 40.65 -16.11 34.18
CA LYS A 66 39.25 -16.56 34.06
C LYS A 66 38.46 -15.65 33.13
N LYS A 67 38.60 -14.33 33.29
CA LYS A 67 37.92 -13.33 32.45
C LYS A 67 38.38 -13.38 31.00
N PHE A 68 39.68 -13.55 30.77
CA PHE A 68 40.25 -13.69 29.42
C PHE A 68 39.70 -14.92 28.69
N PHE A 69 39.70 -16.08 29.34
CA PHE A 69 39.17 -17.32 28.75
C PHE A 69 37.66 -17.22 28.50
N TYR A 70 36.89 -16.67 29.45
CA TYR A 70 35.46 -16.45 29.27
C TYR A 70 35.17 -15.56 28.06
N ASN A 71 35.86 -14.43 27.93
CA ASN A 71 35.68 -13.51 26.80
C ASN A 71 36.05 -14.17 25.46
N SER A 72 37.12 -14.97 25.43
CA SER A 72 37.51 -15.72 24.23
C SER A 72 36.50 -16.80 23.87
N ALA A 73 35.98 -17.53 24.85
CA ALA A 73 34.93 -18.52 24.65
C ALA A 73 33.64 -17.88 24.11
N CYS A 74 33.19 -16.76 24.70
CA CYS A 74 32.02 -16.00 24.24
C CYS A 74 32.14 -15.51 22.80
N ARG A 75 33.32 -15.03 22.40
CA ARG A 75 33.61 -14.61 21.02
C ARG A 75 33.53 -15.79 20.02
N VAL A 76 34.12 -16.94 20.36
CA VAL A 76 34.04 -18.14 19.53
C VAL A 76 32.60 -18.65 19.45
N HIS A 77 31.91 -18.75 20.59
CA HIS A 77 30.50 -19.14 20.66
C HIS A 77 29.61 -18.25 19.78
N SER A 78 29.75 -16.93 19.89
CA SER A 78 28.98 -15.98 19.09
C SER A 78 29.23 -16.16 17.59
N THR A 79 30.48 -16.40 17.20
CA THR A 79 30.86 -16.64 15.79
C THR A 79 30.24 -17.95 15.26
N VAL A 80 30.32 -19.02 16.06
CA VAL A 80 29.78 -20.34 15.71
C VAL A 80 28.25 -20.29 15.61
N MET A 81 27.57 -19.68 16.59
CA MET A 81 26.11 -19.53 16.58
C MET A 81 25.62 -18.72 15.38
N ASN A 82 26.30 -17.62 15.05
CA ASN A 82 25.97 -16.82 13.86
C ASN A 82 26.14 -17.64 12.56
N ASN A 83 27.17 -18.47 12.47
CA ASN A 83 27.36 -19.37 11.34
C ASN A 83 26.27 -20.46 11.25
N HIS A 84 25.84 -21.02 12.38
CA HIS A 84 24.73 -21.98 12.42
C HIS A 84 23.41 -21.32 12.02
N GLN A 85 23.14 -20.10 12.50
CA GLN A 85 21.96 -19.33 12.16
C GLN A 85 21.88 -19.07 10.65
N LYS A 86 22.97 -18.61 10.03
CA LYS A 86 23.05 -18.44 8.56
C LYS A 86 22.81 -19.75 7.81
N LYS A 87 23.31 -20.89 8.31
CA LYS A 87 23.07 -22.21 7.71
C LYS A 87 21.60 -22.62 7.83
N LEU A 88 20.96 -22.34 8.95
CA LEU A 88 19.56 -22.64 9.22
C LEU A 88 18.62 -21.79 8.35
N GLU A 89 18.92 -20.48 8.23
CA GLU A 89 18.25 -19.55 7.33
C GLU A 89 18.33 -19.99 5.86
N LYS A 90 19.49 -20.52 5.45
CA LYS A 90 19.70 -21.06 4.10
C LYS A 90 18.92 -22.36 3.86
N LEU A 91 18.77 -23.21 4.88
CA LEU A 91 18.03 -24.48 4.81
C LEU A 91 16.51 -24.25 4.75
N ASN A 92 16.00 -23.22 5.43
CA ASN A 92 14.58 -22.88 5.48
C ASN A 92 14.07 -22.09 4.26
N ARG A 93 14.89 -21.93 3.21
CA ARG A 93 14.56 -21.20 1.96
C ARG A 93 14.06 -19.76 2.19
N GLY A 94 14.76 -19.05 3.07
CA GLY A 94 14.39 -17.70 3.46
C GLY A 94 14.22 -17.65 4.97
N PRO A 95 14.35 -16.47 5.58
CA PRO A 95 14.29 -16.37 7.02
C PRO A 95 12.87 -16.68 7.48
N ILE A 96 12.72 -17.77 8.24
CA ILE A 96 11.89 -17.71 9.45
C ILE A 96 12.57 -16.65 10.32
N GLY A 97 12.23 -15.39 10.06
CA GLY A 97 12.81 -14.19 10.69
C GLY A 97 11.83 -13.03 10.65
N GLN A 98 10.55 -13.31 10.43
CA GLN A 98 9.51 -12.43 10.90
C GLN A 98 9.53 -12.53 12.43
N ASN A 99 9.39 -11.41 13.12
CA ASN A 99 8.74 -11.43 14.42
C ASN A 99 7.27 -11.81 14.17
N TYR A 100 7.05 -13.07 13.79
CA TYR A 100 5.80 -13.56 13.23
C TYR A 100 4.65 -13.28 14.18
N GLU A 101 4.86 -13.49 15.47
CA GLU A 101 3.86 -13.21 16.50
C GLU A 101 3.55 -11.72 16.61
N GLU A 102 4.55 -10.84 16.58
CA GLU A 102 4.32 -9.38 16.62
C GLU A 102 3.65 -8.86 15.33
N MET A 103 4.06 -9.39 14.17
CA MET A 103 3.56 -8.98 12.86
C MET A 103 2.14 -9.51 12.61
N LYS A 104 1.85 -10.75 13.02
CA LYS A 104 0.54 -11.39 12.89
C LYS A 104 -0.57 -10.54 13.50
N LEU A 105 -0.36 -10.06 14.73
CA LEU A 105 -1.35 -9.25 15.45
C LEU A 105 -1.67 -7.93 14.74
N LYS A 106 -0.70 -7.36 14.02
CA LYS A 106 -0.88 -6.12 13.25
C LYS A 106 -1.42 -6.37 11.84
N LEU A 107 -1.08 -7.51 11.24
CA LEU A 107 -1.36 -7.82 9.83
C LEU A 107 -2.68 -8.54 9.59
N ILE A 108 -3.11 -9.41 10.51
CA ILE A 108 -4.28 -10.27 10.31
C ILE A 108 -5.38 -9.85 11.27
N HIS A 109 -6.45 -9.30 10.71
CA HIS A 109 -7.68 -9.02 11.43
C HIS A 109 -8.69 -10.11 11.07
N ASN A 110 -8.69 -11.21 11.82
CA ASN A 110 -9.70 -12.24 11.67
C ASN A 110 -10.91 -11.91 12.56
N ILE A 111 -12.00 -11.46 11.93
CA ILE A 111 -13.28 -11.16 12.57
C ILE A 111 -14.40 -12.06 12.05
N SER A 112 -14.02 -13.17 11.40
CA SER A 112 -14.94 -14.20 10.93
C SER A 112 -15.08 -15.31 11.96
N SER A 113 -16.10 -16.15 11.78
CA SER A 113 -16.28 -17.40 12.51
C SER A 113 -15.20 -18.46 12.19
N TYR A 114 -14.46 -18.28 11.08
CA TYR A 114 -13.45 -19.23 10.64
C TYR A 114 -12.16 -19.13 11.45
N THR A 115 -11.70 -20.26 12.01
CA THR A 115 -10.43 -20.33 12.74
C THR A 115 -9.29 -20.67 11.78
N LEU A 116 -8.33 -19.77 11.65
CA LEU A 116 -7.14 -20.00 10.82
C LEU A 116 -6.21 -21.02 11.47
N SER A 117 -5.68 -21.93 10.67
CA SER A 117 -4.53 -22.75 11.03
C SER A 117 -3.24 -21.91 11.06
N LYS A 118 -2.24 -22.38 11.82
CA LYS A 118 -0.90 -21.74 11.85
C LYS A 118 -0.26 -21.62 10.47
N VAL A 119 -0.58 -22.53 9.54
CA VAL A 119 -0.05 -22.49 8.17
C VAL A 119 -0.70 -21.35 7.38
N GLU A 120 -2.02 -21.21 7.48
CA GLU A 120 -2.77 -20.12 6.82
C GLU A 120 -2.36 -18.76 7.37
N GLU A 121 -2.19 -18.62 8.69
CA GLU A 121 -1.71 -17.38 9.29
C GLU A 121 -0.30 -17.00 8.77
N ARG A 122 0.65 -17.94 8.73
CA ARG A 122 1.98 -17.71 8.15
C ARG A 122 1.91 -17.29 6.68
N LEU A 123 1.05 -17.94 5.90
CA LEU A 123 0.81 -17.59 4.50
C LEU A 123 0.29 -16.16 4.38
N LEU A 124 -0.72 -15.77 5.17
CA LEU A 124 -1.33 -14.45 5.13
C LEU A 124 -0.36 -13.36 5.64
N CYS A 125 0.50 -13.65 6.62
CA CYS A 125 1.55 -12.74 7.07
C CYS A 125 2.57 -12.36 5.98
N ARG A 126 2.58 -13.03 4.82
CA ARG A 126 3.37 -12.60 3.66
C ARG A 126 2.82 -11.34 2.99
N GLY A 127 1.53 -11.05 3.20
CA GLY A 127 0.84 -9.86 2.69
C GLY A 127 0.45 -9.92 1.22
N TRP A 128 -0.31 -8.90 0.78
CA TRP A 128 -0.87 -8.80 -0.57
C TRP A 128 0.18 -8.64 -1.68
N ASP A 129 1.30 -7.97 -1.37
CA ASP A 129 2.34 -7.65 -2.36
C ASP A 129 3.39 -8.77 -2.52
N PHE A 130 3.19 -9.92 -1.87
CA PHE A 130 4.08 -11.07 -1.99
C PHE A 130 3.88 -11.76 -3.34
N CYS A 131 4.90 -11.68 -4.20
CA CYS A 131 4.89 -12.34 -5.49
C CYS A 131 5.24 -13.82 -5.30
N VAL A 132 4.24 -14.68 -5.48
CA VAL A 132 4.46 -16.13 -5.58
C VAL A 132 5.22 -16.42 -6.87
N GLU A 133 6.22 -17.29 -6.80
CA GLU A 133 6.90 -17.76 -8.00
C GLU A 133 5.95 -18.61 -8.84
N ASN A 134 5.51 -18.07 -9.97
CA ASN A 134 4.60 -18.75 -10.88
C ASN A 134 5.33 -19.32 -12.09
N LYS A 135 4.81 -20.46 -12.57
CA LYS A 135 5.13 -20.96 -13.91
C LYS A 135 4.38 -20.13 -14.93
N ILE A 136 4.95 -19.98 -16.12
CA ILE A 136 4.19 -19.48 -17.28
C ILE A 136 3.17 -20.57 -17.62
N THR A 137 1.89 -20.30 -17.36
CA THR A 137 0.80 -21.25 -17.58
C THR A 137 0.04 -20.96 -18.87
N ASN A 138 -0.15 -19.68 -19.22
CA ASN A 138 -0.73 -19.26 -20.49
C ASN A 138 0.38 -18.71 -21.39
N PHE A 139 0.81 -19.52 -22.35
CA PHE A 139 1.88 -19.15 -23.28
C PHE A 139 1.45 -18.08 -24.28
N LEU A 140 0.19 -18.16 -24.72
CA LEU A 140 -0.34 -17.21 -25.69
C LEU A 140 -0.40 -15.80 -25.09
N ASP A 141 -0.98 -15.66 -23.89
CA ASP A 141 -1.04 -14.35 -23.21
C ASP A 141 0.38 -13.79 -23.02
N PHE A 142 1.33 -14.61 -22.57
CA PHE A 142 2.71 -14.20 -22.37
C PHE A 142 3.40 -13.73 -23.66
N GLU A 143 3.18 -14.44 -24.77
CA GLU A 143 3.73 -14.03 -26.07
C GLU A 143 3.04 -12.76 -26.60
N THR A 144 1.72 -12.66 -26.50
CA THR A 144 0.98 -11.46 -26.93
C THR A 144 1.41 -10.22 -26.15
N ASP A 145 1.64 -10.33 -24.84
CA ASP A 145 2.15 -9.24 -24.02
C ASP A 145 3.56 -8.79 -24.47
N LEU A 146 4.44 -9.75 -24.79
CA LEU A 146 5.77 -9.44 -25.29
C LEU A 146 5.71 -8.76 -26.66
N GLU A 147 4.87 -9.25 -27.56
CA GLU A 147 4.66 -8.66 -28.88
C GLU A 147 4.07 -7.25 -28.80
N LEU A 148 3.03 -7.03 -28.00
CA LEU A 148 2.44 -5.70 -27.78
C LEU A 148 3.46 -4.72 -27.21
N ASN A 149 4.34 -5.18 -26.32
CA ASN A 149 5.42 -4.32 -25.80
C ASN A 149 6.52 -4.09 -26.85
N ALA A 150 6.85 -5.09 -27.68
CA ALA A 150 7.77 -4.90 -28.78
C ALA A 150 7.22 -3.89 -29.79
N MET A 151 5.95 -3.97 -30.18
CA MET A 151 5.30 -3.04 -31.13
C MET A 151 5.44 -1.56 -30.74
N LYS A 152 5.55 -1.24 -29.45
CA LYS A 152 5.81 0.14 -28.99
C LYS A 152 7.16 0.69 -29.48
N LEU A 153 8.10 -0.18 -29.84
CA LEU A 153 9.41 0.18 -30.39
C LEU A 153 9.39 0.39 -31.91
N GLN A 154 8.37 -0.12 -32.62
CA GLN A 154 8.28 -0.05 -34.08
C GLN A 154 8.41 1.38 -34.63
N PRO A 155 7.76 2.41 -34.05
CA PRO A 155 7.92 3.79 -34.53
C PRO A 155 9.29 4.41 -34.27
N HIS A 156 10.11 3.78 -33.42
CA HIS A 156 11.38 4.33 -32.92
C HIS A 156 12.63 3.65 -33.50
N CYS A 157 12.47 2.66 -34.39
CA CYS A 157 13.60 1.99 -35.01
C CYS A 157 13.31 1.59 -36.46
N HIS A 158 14.37 1.40 -37.24
CA HIS A 158 14.25 0.94 -38.62
C HIS A 158 13.66 -0.49 -38.67
N GLU A 159 12.84 -0.78 -39.68
CA GLU A 159 12.09 -2.04 -39.84
C GLU A 159 12.97 -3.29 -39.72
N SER A 160 14.19 -3.27 -40.27
CA SER A 160 15.14 -4.39 -40.16
C SER A 160 15.63 -4.63 -38.73
N ILE A 161 15.85 -3.56 -37.95
CA ILE A 161 16.26 -3.63 -36.55
C ILE A 161 15.08 -4.12 -35.71
N PHE A 162 13.87 -3.61 -35.99
CA PHE A 162 12.64 -4.04 -35.34
C PHE A 162 12.43 -5.55 -35.48
N ARG A 163 12.52 -6.09 -36.70
CA ARG A 163 12.42 -7.54 -36.96
C ARG A 163 13.49 -8.34 -36.22
N SER A 164 14.72 -7.85 -36.15
CA SER A 164 15.80 -8.51 -35.40
C SER A 164 15.50 -8.56 -33.91
N ILE A 165 15.02 -7.45 -33.33
CA ILE A 165 14.60 -7.37 -31.92
C ILE A 165 13.44 -8.34 -31.65
N CYS A 166 12.40 -8.34 -32.47
CA CYS A 166 11.27 -9.28 -32.36
C CYS A 166 11.74 -10.73 -32.37
N ARG A 167 12.67 -11.09 -33.27
CA ARG A 167 13.24 -12.44 -33.31
C ARG A 167 14.01 -12.80 -32.03
N GLN A 168 14.80 -11.87 -31.49
CA GLN A 168 15.52 -12.10 -30.24
C GLN A 168 14.57 -12.26 -29.04
N ILE A 169 13.53 -11.41 -28.96
CA ILE A 169 12.49 -11.50 -27.93
C ILE A 169 11.77 -12.85 -28.03
N HIS A 170 11.40 -13.28 -29.23
CA HIS A 170 10.76 -14.58 -29.45
C HIS A 170 11.67 -15.75 -29.05
N ASN A 171 12.95 -15.73 -29.43
CA ASN A 171 13.87 -16.79 -29.02
C ASN A 171 14.05 -16.85 -27.49
N ALA A 172 14.16 -15.69 -26.84
CA ALA A 172 14.26 -15.59 -25.39
C ALA A 172 12.95 -16.05 -24.71
N SER A 173 11.78 -15.70 -25.26
CA SER A 173 10.47 -16.12 -24.73
C SER A 173 10.35 -17.64 -24.78
N GLN A 174 10.69 -18.27 -25.91
CA GLN A 174 10.68 -19.72 -26.09
C GLN A 174 11.62 -20.43 -25.10
N GLN A 175 12.81 -19.88 -24.86
CA GLN A 175 13.73 -20.42 -23.86
C GLN A 175 13.16 -20.30 -22.44
N LEU A 176 12.57 -19.16 -22.07
CA LEU A 176 11.92 -18.95 -20.77
C LEU A 176 10.75 -19.91 -20.57
N ILE A 177 9.94 -20.12 -21.60
CA ILE A 177 8.81 -21.07 -21.62
C ILE A 177 9.30 -22.49 -21.31
N ARG A 178 10.33 -22.96 -22.03
CA ARG A 178 10.93 -24.29 -21.80
C ARG A 178 11.45 -24.44 -20.38
N THR A 179 12.10 -23.40 -19.87
CA THR A 179 12.65 -23.38 -18.50
C THR A 179 11.55 -23.34 -17.44
N SER A 180 10.43 -22.66 -17.69
CA SER A 180 9.33 -22.53 -16.72
C SER A 180 8.58 -23.85 -16.49
N LYS A 181 8.42 -24.70 -17.53
CA LYS A 181 7.71 -25.99 -17.45
C LYS A 181 8.22 -26.87 -16.29
N HIS A 182 9.53 -26.91 -16.10
CA HIS A 182 10.18 -27.74 -15.08
C HIS A 182 10.56 -26.98 -13.79
N LYS A 183 10.30 -25.67 -13.71
CA LYS A 183 10.66 -24.86 -12.54
C LYS A 183 9.83 -25.27 -11.32
N LYS A 184 10.47 -25.57 -10.20
CA LYS A 184 9.75 -25.77 -8.92
C LYS A 184 9.54 -24.42 -8.27
N ILE A 185 8.31 -24.13 -7.83
CA ILE A 185 8.01 -22.97 -6.98
C ILE A 185 8.92 -23.07 -5.74
N SER A 186 9.78 -22.09 -5.56
CA SER A 186 10.85 -22.14 -4.57
C SER A 186 10.52 -21.35 -3.31
N ASN A 187 9.65 -20.35 -3.39
CA ASN A 187 9.39 -19.37 -2.33
C ASN A 187 8.09 -19.58 -1.53
N LEU A 188 7.35 -20.67 -1.76
CA LEU A 188 6.30 -21.17 -0.87
C LEU A 188 6.50 -22.66 -0.58
N SER A 189 6.18 -23.07 0.64
CA SER A 189 6.13 -24.49 1.02
C SER A 189 4.91 -25.19 0.40
N LYS A 190 4.94 -26.53 0.36
CA LYS A 190 3.79 -27.32 -0.11
C LYS A 190 2.55 -27.13 0.77
N GLU A 191 2.76 -26.96 2.07
CA GLU A 191 1.69 -26.72 3.05
C GLU A 191 1.06 -25.34 2.82
N GLU A 192 1.86 -24.29 2.63
CA GLU A 192 1.35 -22.95 2.30
C GLU A 192 0.60 -22.92 0.96
N LEU A 193 1.07 -23.66 -0.05
CA LEU A 193 0.35 -23.79 -1.33
C LEU A 193 -0.99 -24.53 -1.16
N ALA A 194 -1.06 -25.53 -0.29
CA ALA A 194 -2.32 -26.22 0.02
C ALA A 194 -3.26 -25.28 0.80
N ALA A 195 -2.74 -24.55 1.78
CA ALA A 195 -3.49 -23.54 2.54
C ALA A 195 -4.06 -22.45 1.61
N LEU A 196 -3.27 -21.94 0.66
CA LEU A 196 -3.74 -20.95 -0.31
C LEU A 196 -4.93 -21.46 -1.14
N LYS A 197 -4.87 -22.73 -1.58
CA LYS A 197 -5.97 -23.36 -2.31
C LYS A 197 -7.20 -23.55 -1.42
N SER A 198 -7.00 -23.99 -0.18
CA SER A 198 -8.07 -24.17 0.82
C SER A 198 -8.82 -22.87 1.08
N LEU A 199 -8.09 -21.79 1.38
CA LEU A 199 -8.66 -20.46 1.61
C LEU A 199 -9.41 -19.95 0.37
N LYS A 200 -8.86 -20.17 -0.85
CA LYS A 200 -9.53 -19.77 -2.10
C LYS A 200 -10.84 -20.53 -2.34
N SER A 201 -10.91 -21.81 -1.95
CA SER A 201 -12.13 -22.62 -2.11
C SER A 201 -13.20 -22.35 -1.05
N ASN A 202 -12.87 -21.64 0.04
CA ASN A 202 -13.81 -21.36 1.11
C ASN A 202 -14.76 -20.22 0.72
N ASN A 203 -16.01 -20.56 0.41
CA ASN A 203 -17.05 -19.61 0.01
C ASN A 203 -17.75 -18.92 1.19
N ASN A 204 -17.47 -19.31 2.43
CA ASN A 204 -18.13 -18.78 3.63
C ASN A 204 -17.44 -17.52 4.17
N ILE A 205 -16.17 -17.30 3.78
CA ILE A 205 -15.38 -16.16 4.21
C ILE A 205 -15.02 -15.24 3.04
N ILE A 206 -14.76 -13.98 3.35
CA ILE A 206 -14.16 -13.00 2.45
C ILE A 206 -12.83 -12.57 3.05
N ILE A 207 -11.76 -12.75 2.28
CA ILE A 207 -10.43 -12.26 2.59
C ILE A 207 -10.20 -11.03 1.72
N CYS A 208 -10.07 -9.87 2.35
CA CYS A 208 -9.94 -8.60 1.63
C CYS A 208 -8.89 -7.68 2.28
N LYS A 209 -8.45 -6.69 1.51
CA LYS A 209 -7.47 -5.71 1.96
C LYS A 209 -8.14 -4.70 2.89
N ALA A 210 -7.48 -4.38 4.00
CA ALA A 210 -7.92 -3.28 4.86
C ALA A 210 -7.78 -1.94 4.14
N ASP A 211 -8.64 -1.00 4.53
CA ASP A 211 -8.63 0.38 4.03
C ASP A 211 -7.30 1.11 4.23
N LYS A 212 -6.59 0.82 5.33
CA LYS A 212 -5.30 1.42 5.70
C LYS A 212 -4.35 0.33 6.20
N GLY A 213 -3.05 0.54 6.06
CA GLY A 213 -2.02 -0.31 6.68
C GLY A 213 -1.59 -1.56 5.88
N ASN A 214 -2.21 -1.83 4.72
CA ASN A 214 -1.95 -3.03 3.91
C ASN A 214 -2.16 -4.36 4.67
N SER A 215 -3.00 -4.35 5.71
CA SER A 215 -3.36 -5.55 6.47
C SER A 215 -4.46 -6.35 5.75
N ILE A 216 -4.65 -7.58 6.23
CA ILE A 216 -5.63 -8.55 5.74
C ILE A 216 -6.78 -8.58 6.72
N VAL A 217 -8.00 -8.50 6.21
CA VAL A 217 -9.22 -8.64 6.99
C VAL A 217 -9.99 -9.85 6.49
N ILE A 218 -10.39 -10.69 7.43
CA ILE A 218 -11.18 -11.89 7.16
C ILE A 218 -12.54 -11.71 7.83
N LEU A 219 -13.59 -11.80 7.04
CA LEU A 219 -14.98 -11.60 7.43
C LEU A 219 -15.80 -12.81 7.01
N ASP A 220 -16.86 -13.12 7.76
CA ASP A 220 -17.91 -13.98 7.22
C ASP A 220 -18.57 -13.28 6.04
N LYS A 221 -18.84 -14.04 4.98
CA LYS A 221 -19.40 -13.53 3.73
C LYS A 221 -20.72 -12.79 3.98
N GLU A 222 -21.58 -13.35 4.81
CA GLU A 222 -22.87 -12.75 5.18
C GLU A 222 -22.71 -11.40 5.88
N THR A 223 -21.78 -11.28 6.83
CA THR A 223 -21.50 -10.01 7.51
C THR A 223 -21.03 -8.94 6.54
N TYR A 224 -20.16 -9.30 5.60
CA TYR A 224 -19.71 -8.38 4.56
C TYR A 224 -20.86 -7.98 3.62
N MET A 225 -21.71 -8.92 3.21
CA MET A 225 -22.87 -8.62 2.36
C MET A 225 -23.83 -7.66 3.05
N LYS A 226 -24.16 -7.91 4.32
CA LYS A 226 -25.04 -7.03 5.11
C LYS A 226 -24.50 -5.59 5.17
N LYS A 227 -23.21 -5.43 5.47
CA LYS A 227 -22.55 -4.11 5.49
C LYS A 227 -22.59 -3.41 4.14
N ALA A 228 -22.41 -4.15 3.04
CA ALA A 228 -22.50 -3.59 1.69
C ALA A 228 -23.93 -3.18 1.34
N GLU A 229 -24.92 -4.02 1.64
CA GLU A 229 -26.33 -3.73 1.38
C GLU A 229 -26.84 -2.55 2.22
N GLU A 230 -26.37 -2.39 3.46
CA GLU A 230 -26.67 -1.21 4.29
C GLU A 230 -26.20 0.09 3.63
N ILE A 231 -25.02 0.09 3.02
CA ILE A 231 -24.52 1.26 2.26
C ILE A 231 -25.37 1.49 1.00
N LEU A 232 -25.72 0.43 0.29
CA LEU A 232 -26.49 0.49 -0.96
C LEU A 232 -27.97 0.87 -0.75
N LYS A 233 -28.47 0.85 0.48
CA LYS A 233 -29.77 1.45 0.85
C LYS A 233 -29.71 2.97 1.02
N GLY A 234 -28.52 3.57 0.98
CA GLY A 234 -28.35 5.01 1.06
C GLY A 234 -29.03 5.75 -0.08
N LYS A 235 -29.44 7.00 0.18
CA LYS A 235 -30.13 7.87 -0.79
C LYS A 235 -29.34 8.14 -2.09
N GLN A 236 -28.04 7.84 -2.10
CA GLN A 236 -27.15 8.05 -3.25
C GLN A 236 -27.27 6.93 -4.31
N PHE A 237 -27.95 5.83 -3.99
CA PHE A 237 -28.00 4.65 -4.85
C PHE A 237 -29.43 4.25 -5.17
N GLU A 238 -29.66 3.83 -6.40
CA GLU A 238 -30.94 3.32 -6.88
C GLU A 238 -30.71 1.96 -7.56
N PRO A 239 -31.47 0.91 -7.21
CA PRO A 239 -31.39 -0.38 -7.87
C PRO A 239 -31.96 -0.29 -9.30
N LEU A 240 -31.36 -1.05 -10.22
CA LEU A 240 -31.81 -1.21 -11.60
C LEU A 240 -32.18 -2.66 -11.88
N ASN A 241 -33.23 -2.86 -12.69
CA ASN A 241 -33.71 -4.19 -13.04
C ASN A 241 -32.78 -4.93 -14.01
N ASN A 242 -32.12 -4.20 -14.91
CA ASN A 242 -31.25 -4.76 -15.93
C ASN A 242 -30.17 -3.74 -16.37
N ASP A 243 -29.31 -4.18 -17.29
CA ASP A 243 -28.19 -3.43 -17.84
C ASP A 243 -28.60 -2.50 -19.01
N LYS A 244 -29.89 -2.38 -19.34
CA LYS A 244 -30.36 -1.57 -20.47
C LYS A 244 -29.95 -0.11 -20.32
N PHE A 245 -30.10 0.45 -19.11
CA PHE A 245 -29.70 1.83 -18.83
C PHE A 245 -28.19 2.04 -19.08
N HIS A 246 -27.33 1.07 -18.72
CA HIS A 246 -25.90 1.17 -18.99
C HIS A 246 -25.60 1.23 -20.49
N ARG A 247 -26.24 0.37 -21.29
CA ARG A 247 -26.12 0.40 -22.75
C ARG A 247 -26.61 1.72 -23.35
N GLU A 248 -27.74 2.24 -22.86
CA GLU A 248 -28.29 3.52 -23.30
C GLU A 248 -27.32 4.68 -23.01
N GLN A 249 -26.63 4.68 -21.86
CA GLN A 249 -25.61 5.69 -21.54
C GLN A 249 -24.35 5.55 -22.41
N GLU A 250 -23.88 4.32 -22.67
CA GLU A 250 -22.76 4.06 -23.58
C GLU A 250 -23.08 4.56 -25.01
N GLU A 251 -24.28 4.28 -25.50
CA GLU A 251 -24.74 4.78 -26.80
C GLU A 251 -24.83 6.31 -26.82
N LYS A 252 -25.38 6.93 -25.77
CA LYS A 252 -25.48 8.39 -25.65
C LYS A 252 -24.10 9.04 -25.69
N LEU A 253 -23.13 8.49 -24.95
CA LEU A 253 -21.74 8.92 -25.00
C LEU A 253 -21.18 8.81 -26.42
N ASN A 254 -21.29 7.64 -27.05
CA ASN A 254 -20.72 7.40 -28.37
C ASN A 254 -21.33 8.29 -29.46
N LYS A 255 -22.66 8.50 -29.42
CA LYS A 255 -23.37 9.45 -30.30
C LYS A 255 -22.83 10.87 -30.11
N TYR A 256 -22.61 11.27 -28.86
CA TYR A 256 -22.09 12.60 -28.55
C TYR A 256 -20.65 12.81 -29.02
N ILE A 257 -19.74 11.87 -28.72
CA ILE A 257 -18.36 11.89 -29.21
C ILE A 257 -18.31 11.93 -30.74
N PHE A 258 -19.18 11.18 -31.42
CA PHE A 258 -19.25 11.22 -32.88
C PHE A 258 -19.74 12.57 -33.42
N SER A 259 -20.65 13.25 -32.71
CA SER A 259 -21.09 14.59 -33.08
C SER A 259 -19.97 15.63 -32.98
N LEU A 260 -19.14 15.56 -31.93
CA LEU A 260 -17.95 16.41 -31.77
C LEU A 260 -16.94 16.19 -32.91
N PHE A 261 -16.75 14.93 -33.32
CA PHE A 261 -15.90 14.61 -34.47
C PHE A 261 -16.46 15.19 -35.78
N LYS A 262 -17.77 15.04 -36.03
CA LYS A 262 -18.42 15.62 -37.22
C LYS A 262 -18.33 17.14 -37.28
N GLN A 263 -18.34 17.80 -36.13
CA GLN A 263 -18.19 19.25 -36.01
C GLN A 263 -16.72 19.72 -36.12
N GLY A 264 -15.75 18.80 -36.21
CA GLY A 264 -14.33 19.13 -36.28
C GLY A 264 -13.70 19.55 -34.95
N VAL A 265 -14.40 19.37 -33.82
CA VAL A 265 -13.92 19.74 -32.47
C VAL A 265 -12.81 18.79 -32.01
N ILE A 266 -12.90 17.52 -32.39
CA ILE A 266 -11.91 16.48 -32.05
C ILE A 266 -11.43 15.77 -33.31
N ASP A 267 -10.17 15.33 -33.29
CA ASP A 267 -9.59 14.52 -34.36
C ASP A 267 -10.00 13.04 -34.25
N ASN A 268 -9.67 12.26 -35.28
CA ASN A 268 -10.01 10.84 -35.31
C ASN A 268 -9.31 10.03 -34.20
N LYS A 269 -8.10 10.46 -33.82
CA LYS A 269 -7.32 9.82 -32.75
C LYS A 269 -8.02 9.98 -31.40
N LEU A 270 -8.44 11.19 -31.05
CA LEU A 270 -9.14 11.49 -29.82
C LEU A 270 -10.53 10.86 -29.82
N ARG A 271 -11.23 10.82 -30.97
CA ARG A 271 -12.48 10.08 -31.11
C ARG A 271 -12.31 8.62 -30.68
N TYR A 272 -11.34 7.88 -31.25
CA TYR A 272 -11.14 6.47 -30.88
C TYR A 272 -10.69 6.28 -29.43
N GLN A 273 -10.00 7.27 -28.87
CA GLN A 273 -9.62 7.23 -27.46
C GLN A 273 -10.83 7.40 -26.53
N LEU A 274 -11.82 8.21 -26.91
CA LEU A 274 -12.98 8.55 -26.07
C LEU A 274 -14.20 7.64 -26.30
N GLN A 275 -14.30 7.02 -27.47
CA GLN A 275 -15.37 6.07 -27.77
C GLN A 275 -15.25 4.83 -26.90
N SER A 276 -16.39 4.38 -26.38
CA SER A 276 -16.51 3.14 -25.63
C SER A 276 -16.99 2.03 -26.54
N THR A 277 -16.45 0.83 -26.38
CA THR A 277 -16.89 -0.36 -27.11
C THR A 277 -17.01 -1.54 -26.16
N CYS A 278 -18.19 -2.17 -26.12
CA CYS A 278 -18.48 -3.34 -25.28
C CYS A 278 -18.11 -3.10 -23.81
N SER A 279 -18.53 -1.95 -23.26
CA SER A 279 -18.23 -1.64 -21.87
C SER A 279 -18.89 -2.61 -20.89
N SER A 280 -18.27 -2.72 -19.72
CA SER A 280 -18.75 -3.50 -18.60
C SER A 280 -19.26 -2.59 -17.49
N LEU A 281 -20.24 -3.08 -16.73
CA LEU A 281 -20.69 -2.41 -15.51
C LEU A 281 -19.51 -2.26 -14.53
N SER A 282 -19.40 -1.07 -13.94
CA SER A 282 -18.46 -0.82 -12.84
C SER A 282 -18.69 -1.82 -11.71
N VAL A 283 -17.67 -2.11 -10.90
CA VAL A 283 -17.77 -3.11 -9.82
C VAL A 283 -17.70 -2.44 -8.46
N PHE A 284 -18.69 -2.72 -7.60
CA PHE A 284 -18.65 -2.32 -6.19
C PHE A 284 -17.88 -3.33 -5.34
N TYR A 285 -17.03 -2.82 -4.46
CA TYR A 285 -16.48 -3.58 -3.34
C TYR A 285 -16.18 -2.67 -2.15
N GLY A 286 -16.13 -3.24 -0.95
CA GLY A 286 -15.85 -2.54 0.29
C GLY A 286 -14.46 -2.86 0.84
N LEU A 287 -13.75 -1.85 1.32
CA LEU A 287 -12.50 -2.01 2.06
C LEU A 287 -12.76 -1.82 3.56
N PRO A 288 -12.58 -2.83 4.43
CA PRO A 288 -12.84 -2.68 5.85
C PRO A 288 -11.89 -1.69 6.51
N LYS A 289 -12.45 -0.74 7.25
CA LYS A 289 -11.71 0.23 8.06
C LYS A 289 -11.28 -0.42 9.37
N ALA A 290 -10.19 -1.20 9.33
CA ALA A 290 -9.69 -1.97 10.48
C ALA A 290 -9.30 -1.15 11.73
N HIS A 291 -9.19 0.18 11.60
CA HIS A 291 -8.92 1.12 12.69
C HIS A 291 -10.18 1.66 13.37
N LYS A 292 -11.38 1.27 12.92
CA LYS A 292 -12.65 1.72 13.48
C LYS A 292 -13.39 0.54 14.09
N THR A 293 -14.02 0.76 15.24
CA THR A 293 -14.87 -0.23 15.91
C THR A 293 -15.95 -0.74 14.96
N GLY A 294 -16.20 -2.05 14.98
CA GLY A 294 -17.18 -2.69 14.09
C GLY A 294 -16.71 -2.89 12.64
N TYR A 295 -15.51 -2.46 12.26
CA TYR A 295 -14.95 -2.63 10.91
C TYR A 295 -15.92 -2.18 9.79
N PRO A 296 -16.39 -0.91 9.79
CA PRO A 296 -17.21 -0.38 8.71
C PRO A 296 -16.42 -0.42 7.40
N ILE A 297 -17.10 -0.66 6.27
CA ILE A 297 -16.44 -0.75 4.96
C ILE A 297 -16.44 0.60 4.25
N ARG A 298 -15.33 0.95 3.59
CA ARG A 298 -15.26 2.07 2.64
C ARG A 298 -15.75 1.56 1.27
N PRO A 299 -16.83 2.12 0.70
CA PRO A 299 -17.32 1.69 -0.60
C PRO A 299 -16.40 2.19 -1.71
N ILE A 300 -16.07 1.31 -2.65
CA ILE A 300 -15.33 1.63 -3.87
C ILE A 300 -16.15 1.14 -5.06
N ILE A 301 -16.40 2.02 -6.02
CA ILE A 301 -16.99 1.70 -7.32
C ILE A 301 -15.87 1.81 -8.35
N SER A 302 -15.30 0.68 -8.76
CA SER A 302 -14.25 0.63 -9.78
C SER A 302 -14.88 0.77 -11.16
N THR A 303 -14.59 1.89 -11.83
CA THR A 303 -15.09 2.18 -13.18
C THR A 303 -14.20 1.61 -14.28
N ILE A 304 -13.17 0.83 -13.95
CA ILE A 304 -12.29 0.23 -14.96
C ILE A 304 -13.11 -0.66 -15.89
N GLY A 305 -13.04 -0.38 -17.20
CA GLY A 305 -13.78 -1.09 -18.23
C GLY A 305 -15.22 -0.61 -18.42
N SER A 306 -15.68 0.44 -17.72
CA SER A 306 -16.99 1.07 -17.95
C SER A 306 -16.92 2.14 -19.04
N TYR A 307 -18.07 2.49 -19.64
CA TYR A 307 -18.12 3.43 -20.75
C TYR A 307 -17.53 4.81 -20.41
N GLN A 308 -17.69 5.28 -19.16
CA GLN A 308 -17.19 6.58 -18.75
C GLN A 308 -15.69 6.62 -18.43
N TYR A 309 -14.99 5.48 -18.38
CA TYR A 309 -13.63 5.41 -17.81
C TYR A 309 -12.60 6.24 -18.58
N GLU A 310 -12.46 6.01 -19.89
CA GLU A 310 -11.46 6.69 -20.70
C GLU A 310 -11.81 8.17 -20.89
N LEU A 311 -13.10 8.51 -21.02
CA LEU A 311 -13.54 9.90 -20.99
C LEU A 311 -13.15 10.59 -19.68
N SER A 312 -13.49 10.00 -18.54
CA SER A 312 -13.17 10.54 -17.22
C SER A 312 -11.67 10.76 -17.03
N LYS A 313 -10.85 9.84 -17.51
CA LYS A 313 -9.39 9.90 -17.45
C LYS A 313 -8.82 11.00 -18.35
N PHE A 314 -9.39 11.18 -19.55
CA PHE A 314 -9.02 12.27 -20.45
C PHE A 314 -9.42 13.63 -19.86
N LEU A 315 -10.66 13.80 -19.40
CA LEU A 315 -11.14 15.02 -18.76
C LEU A 315 -10.33 15.35 -17.51
N ALA A 316 -10.00 14.34 -16.69
CA ALA A 316 -9.15 14.51 -15.53
C ALA A 316 -7.80 15.13 -15.91
N LYS A 317 -7.15 14.64 -16.98
CA LYS A 317 -5.90 15.22 -17.46
C LYS A 317 -6.10 16.66 -17.97
N ALA A 318 -7.13 16.89 -18.77
CA ALA A 318 -7.42 18.21 -19.35
C ALA A 318 -7.68 19.27 -18.25
N ILE A 319 -8.59 18.97 -17.32
CA ILE A 319 -8.96 19.89 -16.23
C ILE A 319 -7.80 20.14 -15.28
N ARG A 320 -7.00 19.11 -14.97
CA ARG A 320 -5.81 19.28 -14.13
C ARG A 320 -4.81 20.27 -14.72
N ASN A 321 -4.66 20.27 -16.04
CA ASN A 321 -3.76 21.20 -16.74
C ASN A 321 -4.36 22.60 -16.89
N ALA A 322 -5.67 22.71 -17.06
CA ALA A 322 -6.34 23.99 -17.30
C ALA A 322 -6.62 24.79 -16.01
N ARG A 323 -6.88 24.11 -14.89
CA ARG A 323 -7.34 24.76 -13.66
C ARG A 323 -6.25 25.56 -12.93
N PRO A 324 -6.58 26.69 -12.30
CA PRO A 324 -5.68 27.34 -11.35
C PRO A 324 -5.55 26.50 -10.08
N GLN A 325 -4.33 26.41 -9.54
CA GLN A 325 -4.09 25.70 -8.29
C GLN A 325 -4.49 26.56 -7.08
N ALA A 326 -5.24 26.00 -6.13
CA ALA A 326 -5.55 26.67 -4.88
C ALA A 326 -4.25 27.01 -4.10
N LYS A 327 -4.21 28.16 -3.42
CA LYS A 327 -3.07 28.53 -2.55
C LYS A 327 -2.88 27.54 -1.39
N SER A 328 -3.97 26.95 -0.92
CA SER A 328 -4.01 25.94 0.14
C SER A 328 -3.57 24.56 -0.34
N TYR A 329 -3.54 24.29 -1.65
CA TYR A 329 -3.31 22.96 -2.17
C TYR A 329 -1.91 22.46 -1.85
N ILE A 330 -1.83 21.19 -1.44
CA ILE A 330 -0.60 20.44 -1.30
C ILE A 330 -0.67 19.18 -2.16
N LYS A 331 0.39 18.92 -2.92
CA LYS A 331 0.50 17.72 -3.75
C LYS A 331 0.84 16.46 -2.97
N ASP A 332 1.73 16.57 -2.00
CA ASP A 332 2.24 15.45 -1.22
C ASP A 332 2.94 15.95 0.05
N SER A 333 3.35 15.02 0.90
CA SER A 333 4.04 15.31 2.15
C SER A 333 5.38 16.04 1.98
N PHE A 334 6.05 15.89 0.83
CA PHE A 334 7.30 16.59 0.60
C PHE A 334 7.05 18.08 0.33
N GLU A 335 6.01 18.40 -0.44
CA GLU A 335 5.56 19.78 -0.61
C GLU A 335 5.08 20.36 0.73
N PHE A 336 4.32 19.59 1.52
CA PHE A 336 3.91 20.00 2.86
C PHE A 336 5.11 20.40 3.73
N VAL A 337 6.10 19.51 3.88
CA VAL A 337 7.30 19.79 4.70
C VAL A 337 8.06 20.99 4.18
N LYS A 338 8.12 21.20 2.86
CA LYS A 338 8.74 22.40 2.28
C LYS A 338 8.01 23.67 2.76
N ARG A 339 6.67 23.70 2.65
CA ARG A 339 5.85 24.84 3.11
C ARG A 339 5.98 25.05 4.62
N ILE A 340 6.00 23.98 5.42
CA ILE A 340 6.13 24.05 6.87
C ILE A 340 7.49 24.63 7.29
N LYS A 341 8.57 24.27 6.59
CA LYS A 341 9.92 24.79 6.86
C LYS A 341 10.08 26.28 6.55
N GLU A 342 9.23 26.84 5.68
CA GLU A 342 9.21 28.26 5.34
C GLU A 342 8.46 29.11 6.39
N ILE A 343 7.78 28.48 7.35
CA ILE A 343 7.02 29.17 8.41
C ILE A 343 7.94 29.45 9.60
N THR A 344 8.00 30.72 10.00
CA THR A 344 8.62 31.18 11.24
C THR A 344 7.54 31.55 12.24
N LEU A 345 7.68 31.11 13.49
CA LEU A 345 6.77 31.45 14.58
C LEU A 345 7.34 32.64 15.36
N GLU A 346 6.49 33.63 15.64
CA GLU A 346 6.84 34.79 16.44
C GLU A 346 6.69 34.45 17.93
N LYS A 347 7.74 34.71 18.73
CA LYS A 347 7.79 34.31 20.14
C LYS A 347 6.68 34.91 21.02
N GLU A 348 6.13 36.05 20.63
CA GLU A 348 5.10 36.77 21.39
C GLU A 348 3.69 36.25 21.14
N LYS A 349 3.50 35.38 20.13
CA LYS A 349 2.19 34.84 19.75
C LYS A 349 2.05 33.41 20.24
N THR A 350 0.84 33.07 20.66
CA THR A 350 0.45 31.68 20.91
C THR A 350 -0.09 31.05 19.63
N TYR A 351 0.39 29.85 19.32
CA TYR A 351 -0.02 29.09 18.15
C TYR A 351 -0.76 27.84 18.60
N ILE A 352 -1.84 27.52 17.90
CA ILE A 352 -2.56 26.26 18.07
C ILE A 352 -2.59 25.55 16.73
N MET A 353 -1.99 24.36 16.68
CA MET A 353 -2.12 23.48 15.51
C MET A 353 -3.37 22.62 15.63
N CYS A 354 -4.08 22.47 14.51
CA CYS A 354 -5.18 21.52 14.40
C CYS A 354 -5.28 20.95 12.99
N SER A 355 -5.92 19.79 12.88
CA SER A 355 -6.23 19.14 11.62
C SER A 355 -7.74 19.11 11.44
N PHE A 356 -8.23 19.47 10.26
CA PHE A 356 -9.61 19.22 9.85
C PHE A 356 -9.65 18.05 8.87
N ASP A 357 -10.66 17.20 8.98
CA ASP A 357 -10.95 16.12 8.01
C ASP A 357 -12.39 16.26 7.51
N VAL A 358 -12.61 16.01 6.22
CA VAL A 358 -13.95 16.10 5.61
C VAL A 358 -14.64 14.74 5.63
N GLU A 359 -15.80 14.68 6.29
CA GLU A 359 -16.53 13.44 6.41
C GLU A 359 -17.10 12.97 5.06
N SER A 360 -16.58 11.83 4.58
CA SER A 360 -17.08 11.12 3.39
C SER A 360 -17.19 12.03 2.15
N LEU A 361 -16.15 12.83 1.90
CA LEU A 361 -16.09 13.85 0.85
C LEU A 361 -16.75 13.40 -0.47
N TYR A 362 -16.24 12.34 -1.10
CA TYR A 362 -16.71 11.91 -2.42
C TYR A 362 -18.21 11.62 -2.52
N THR A 363 -18.78 10.93 -1.54
CA THR A 363 -20.21 10.55 -1.54
C THR A 363 -21.14 11.70 -1.20
N ASN A 364 -20.59 12.82 -0.70
CA ASN A 364 -21.36 13.97 -0.25
C ASN A 364 -21.29 15.16 -1.23
N ILE A 365 -20.36 15.15 -2.18
CA ILE A 365 -20.27 16.19 -3.22
C ILE A 365 -21.55 16.19 -4.08
N PRO A 366 -22.31 17.30 -4.12
CA PRO A 366 -23.44 17.42 -5.03
C PRO A 366 -22.93 17.48 -6.48
N VAL A 367 -23.34 16.52 -7.31
CA VAL A 367 -22.79 16.39 -8.67
C VAL A 367 -23.05 17.64 -9.53
N GLU A 368 -24.27 18.16 -9.52
CA GLU A 368 -24.64 19.36 -10.31
C GLU A 368 -23.78 20.57 -9.92
N GLU A 369 -23.66 20.85 -8.62
CA GLU A 369 -22.86 21.96 -8.15
C GLU A 369 -21.39 21.78 -8.53
N ALA A 370 -20.85 20.57 -8.41
CA ALA A 370 -19.46 20.30 -8.72
C ALA A 370 -19.13 20.46 -10.22
N ILE A 371 -20.07 20.11 -11.11
CA ILE A 371 -19.95 20.37 -12.56
C ILE A 371 -19.89 21.88 -12.81
N GLU A 372 -20.83 22.65 -12.25
CA GLU A 372 -20.86 24.12 -12.40
C GLU A 372 -19.60 24.79 -11.86
N VAL A 373 -19.11 24.33 -10.71
CA VAL A 373 -17.84 24.81 -10.14
C VAL A 373 -16.67 24.52 -11.08
N THR A 374 -16.62 23.33 -11.65
CA THR A 374 -15.57 22.93 -12.58
C THR A 374 -15.57 23.84 -13.82
N LEU A 375 -16.73 24.05 -14.43
CA LEU A 375 -16.89 24.96 -15.58
C LEU A 375 -16.44 26.38 -15.24
N ASN A 376 -16.82 26.88 -14.06
CA ASN A 376 -16.43 28.21 -13.60
C ASN A 376 -14.91 28.35 -13.42
N TYR A 377 -14.16 27.29 -13.11
CA TYR A 377 -12.71 27.37 -13.01
C TYR A 377 -12.00 27.28 -14.35
N ILE A 378 -12.47 26.43 -15.26
CA ILE A 378 -11.79 26.18 -16.54
C ILE A 378 -12.16 27.18 -17.65
N TYR A 379 -13.26 27.91 -17.52
CA TYR A 379 -13.66 28.96 -18.47
C TYR A 379 -13.53 30.39 -17.92
N LYS A 380 -12.94 30.57 -16.74
CA LYS A 380 -12.51 31.90 -16.26
C LYS A 380 -11.32 32.41 -17.08
N PRO A 381 -11.12 33.74 -17.16
CA PRO A 381 -9.94 34.34 -17.82
C PRO A 381 -8.60 33.87 -17.22
N THR A 382 -8.61 33.37 -15.99
CA THR A 382 -7.43 32.93 -15.24
C THR A 382 -7.04 31.47 -15.49
N LYS A 383 -7.59 30.81 -16.52
CA LYS A 383 -7.22 29.44 -16.87
C LYS A 383 -5.79 29.39 -17.42
N LEU A 384 -5.10 28.27 -17.18
CA LEU A 384 -3.70 28.11 -17.57
C LEU A 384 -3.53 27.65 -19.01
N VAL A 385 -4.45 26.80 -19.48
CA VAL A 385 -4.42 26.17 -20.80
C VAL A 385 -5.84 26.09 -21.34
N ASP A 386 -6.00 26.29 -22.63
CA ASP A 386 -7.28 26.07 -23.32
C ASP A 386 -7.64 24.59 -23.38
N VAL A 387 -8.92 24.30 -23.11
CA VAL A 387 -9.52 22.99 -23.37
C VAL A 387 -10.17 23.01 -24.76
N PRO A 388 -10.17 21.88 -25.48
CA PRO A 388 -10.67 21.84 -26.86
C PRO A 388 -12.21 21.93 -26.97
N PHE A 389 -12.91 21.99 -25.84
CA PHE A 389 -14.37 22.03 -25.79
C PHE A 389 -14.84 23.41 -25.36
N ASP A 390 -15.97 23.85 -25.89
CA ASP A 390 -16.70 24.98 -25.32
C ASP A 390 -17.38 24.59 -23.98
N LYS A 391 -17.98 25.59 -23.32
CA LYS A 391 -18.59 25.41 -21.99
C LYS A 391 -19.72 24.39 -21.97
N GLU A 392 -20.61 24.40 -22.97
CA GLU A 392 -21.76 23.49 -23.04
C GLU A 392 -21.32 22.08 -23.41
N GLN A 393 -20.33 21.98 -24.30
CA GLN A 393 -19.72 20.71 -24.65
C GLN A 393 -19.06 20.06 -23.44
N MET A 394 -18.27 20.82 -22.70
CA MET A 394 -17.64 20.35 -21.47
C MET A 394 -18.66 19.98 -20.40
N LYS A 395 -19.75 20.74 -20.25
CA LYS A 395 -20.84 20.40 -19.33
C LYS A 395 -21.42 19.02 -19.66
N THR A 396 -21.69 18.77 -20.94
CA THR A 396 -22.23 17.49 -21.41
C THR A 396 -21.25 16.33 -21.18
N LEU A 397 -19.96 16.54 -21.45
CA LEU A 397 -18.92 15.53 -21.21
C LEU A 397 -18.75 15.20 -19.72
N LEU A 398 -18.81 16.22 -18.85
CA LEU A 398 -18.75 16.04 -17.39
C LEU A 398 -19.97 15.26 -16.88
N ASP A 399 -21.16 15.59 -17.39
CA ASP A 399 -22.41 14.92 -17.04
C ASP A 399 -22.36 13.43 -17.37
N LEU A 400 -22.00 13.09 -18.62
CA LEU A 400 -21.81 11.72 -19.10
C LEU A 400 -20.71 10.95 -18.33
N SER A 401 -19.77 11.66 -17.72
CA SER A 401 -18.65 11.05 -17.00
C SER A 401 -18.97 10.70 -15.56
N ILE A 402 -19.81 11.49 -14.89
CA ILE A 402 -19.99 11.43 -13.43
C ILE A 402 -21.39 10.99 -13.04
N ARG A 403 -22.43 11.50 -13.72
CA ARG A 403 -23.82 11.28 -13.34
C ARG A 403 -24.27 9.85 -13.65
N ASP A 404 -25.18 9.34 -12.82
CA ASP A 404 -25.89 8.07 -13.01
C ASP A 404 -24.96 6.88 -13.31
N SER A 405 -23.77 6.91 -12.69
CA SER A 405 -22.76 5.88 -12.89
C SER A 405 -23.31 4.53 -12.48
N THR A 406 -23.38 3.60 -13.43
CA THR A 406 -23.89 2.26 -13.21
C THR A 406 -22.82 1.32 -12.71
N PHE A 407 -23.20 0.46 -11.78
CA PHE A 407 -22.33 -0.55 -11.20
C PHE A 407 -23.09 -1.80 -10.80
N ARG A 408 -22.35 -2.89 -10.64
CA ARG A 408 -22.86 -4.17 -10.13
C ARG A 408 -22.30 -4.47 -8.76
N PHE A 409 -23.14 -5.04 -7.92
CA PHE A 409 -22.74 -5.70 -6.69
C PHE A 409 -23.43 -7.06 -6.66
N GLN A 410 -22.64 -8.14 -6.56
CA GLN A 410 -23.13 -9.50 -6.80
C GLN A 410 -23.77 -9.59 -8.20
N ASN A 411 -25.04 -10.02 -8.23
CA ASN A 411 -25.85 -10.16 -9.43
C ASN A 411 -26.91 -9.05 -9.54
N LYS A 412 -26.81 -7.99 -8.71
CA LYS A 412 -27.72 -6.83 -8.73
C LYS A 412 -27.02 -5.63 -9.35
N ILE A 413 -27.79 -4.83 -10.08
CA ILE A 413 -27.31 -3.63 -10.77
C ILE A 413 -27.86 -2.41 -10.03
N TYR A 414 -27.05 -1.36 -9.94
CA TYR A 414 -27.38 -0.11 -9.30
C TYR A 414 -26.89 1.05 -10.16
N LYS A 415 -27.47 2.23 -9.98
CA LYS A 415 -26.89 3.50 -10.40
C LYS A 415 -26.62 4.39 -9.19
N GLN A 416 -25.54 5.15 -9.25
CA GLN A 416 -25.23 6.20 -8.29
C GLN A 416 -25.83 7.52 -8.80
N ILE A 417 -26.85 8.03 -8.10
CA ILE A 417 -27.60 9.23 -8.50
C ILE A 417 -26.99 10.52 -7.95
N ASP A 418 -26.22 10.45 -6.85
CA ASP A 418 -25.52 11.60 -6.28
C ASP A 418 -24.20 11.17 -5.60
N GLY A 419 -23.32 12.14 -5.38
CA GLY A 419 -21.94 11.89 -5.02
C GLY A 419 -21.12 11.40 -6.21
N VAL A 420 -19.79 11.53 -6.10
CA VAL A 420 -18.87 11.07 -7.14
C VAL A 420 -18.32 9.70 -6.78
N ALA A 421 -18.33 8.77 -7.73
CA ALA A 421 -17.78 7.43 -7.54
C ALA A 421 -16.26 7.49 -7.24
N MET A 422 -15.84 6.95 -6.08
CA MET A 422 -14.43 7.02 -5.65
C MET A 422 -13.43 6.38 -6.62
N GLY A 423 -13.85 5.38 -7.40
CA GLY A 423 -12.99 4.75 -8.39
C GLY A 423 -12.99 5.42 -9.77
N ASN A 424 -13.75 6.51 -9.94
CA ASN A 424 -13.74 7.29 -11.17
C ASN A 424 -12.46 8.18 -11.23
N PRO A 425 -11.66 8.13 -12.32
CA PRO A 425 -10.46 8.96 -12.47
C PRO A 425 -10.66 10.47 -12.31
N LEU A 426 -11.88 10.96 -12.56
CA LEU A 426 -12.26 12.36 -12.49
C LEU A 426 -12.57 12.80 -11.05
N ALA A 427 -12.94 11.87 -10.18
CA ALA A 427 -13.41 12.16 -8.82
C ALA A 427 -12.45 13.01 -7.98
N PRO A 428 -11.13 12.71 -7.93
CA PRO A 428 -10.21 13.50 -7.12
C PRO A 428 -10.11 14.97 -7.54
N ILE A 429 -10.22 15.25 -8.85
CA ILE A 429 -10.11 16.61 -9.37
C ILE A 429 -11.38 17.41 -9.09
N ILE A 430 -12.54 16.77 -9.24
CA ILE A 430 -13.84 17.39 -8.97
C ILE A 430 -13.98 17.71 -7.48
N ALA A 431 -13.58 16.77 -6.62
CA ALA A 431 -13.56 16.98 -5.18
C ALA A 431 -12.65 18.15 -4.79
N ASP A 432 -11.46 18.21 -5.38
CA ASP A 432 -10.49 19.28 -5.12
C ASP A 432 -10.99 20.66 -5.57
N LEU A 433 -11.63 20.77 -6.74
CA LEU A 433 -12.22 22.02 -7.24
C LEU A 433 -13.42 22.46 -6.41
N TRP A 434 -14.29 21.53 -6.00
CA TRP A 434 -15.42 21.84 -5.13
C TRP A 434 -14.94 22.32 -3.75
N MET A 435 -13.91 21.67 -3.18
CA MET A 435 -13.27 22.14 -1.95
C MET A 435 -12.63 23.52 -2.12
N GLN A 436 -12.01 23.81 -3.26
CA GLN A 436 -11.44 25.12 -3.54
C GLN A 436 -12.47 26.26 -3.51
N LYS A 437 -13.69 26.03 -4.01
CA LYS A 437 -14.80 27.00 -3.88
C LYS A 437 -15.13 27.28 -2.41
N ILE A 438 -15.16 26.24 -1.58
CA ILE A 438 -15.42 26.39 -0.14
C ILE A 438 -14.29 27.17 0.55
N GLU A 439 -13.04 26.91 0.18
CA GLU A 439 -11.86 27.64 0.70
C GLU A 439 -11.84 29.11 0.27
N GLU A 440 -12.33 29.44 -0.94
CA GLU A 440 -12.52 30.83 -1.36
C GLU A 440 -13.58 31.54 -0.51
N LYS A 441 -14.67 30.86 -0.16
CA LYS A 441 -15.68 31.36 0.79
C LYS A 441 -15.06 31.59 2.17
N LEU A 442 -14.20 30.68 2.63
CA LEU A 442 -13.48 30.80 3.90
C LEU A 442 -12.63 32.06 3.97
N ASN A 443 -11.84 32.30 2.93
CA ASN A 443 -10.95 33.45 2.87
C ASN A 443 -11.70 34.80 2.83
N ARG A 444 -12.90 34.82 2.26
CA ARG A 444 -13.72 36.04 2.13
C ARG A 444 -14.54 36.38 3.36
N PHE A 445 -15.09 35.37 4.05
CA PHE A 445 -16.15 35.59 5.06
C PHE A 445 -15.75 35.18 6.48
N SER A 446 -14.54 34.66 6.71
CA SER A 446 -14.10 34.27 8.05
C SER A 446 -13.30 35.36 8.76
N THR A 447 -13.87 35.87 9.86
CA THR A 447 -13.19 36.74 10.85
C THR A 447 -12.10 36.00 11.64
N ASN A 448 -12.38 34.77 12.08
CA ASN A 448 -11.44 33.89 12.78
C ASN A 448 -10.73 32.94 11.80
N LYS A 449 -10.12 33.47 10.73
CA LYS A 449 -9.41 32.63 9.76
C LYS A 449 -8.07 32.14 10.32
N PRO A 450 -7.64 30.92 9.95
CA PRO A 450 -6.32 30.42 10.31
C PRO A 450 -5.22 31.28 9.68
N MET A 451 -4.06 31.29 10.33
CA MET A 451 -2.82 31.83 9.75
C MET A 451 -2.37 30.97 8.57
N ILE A 452 -2.46 29.65 8.74
CA ILE A 452 -2.06 28.66 7.74
C ILE A 452 -3.21 27.71 7.52
N TRP A 453 -3.57 27.50 6.25
CA TRP A 453 -4.57 26.51 5.82
C TRP A 453 -4.03 25.75 4.62
N LEU A 454 -3.72 24.48 4.84
CA LEU A 454 -2.98 23.63 3.93
C LEU A 454 -3.75 22.31 3.73
N ARG A 455 -4.18 22.02 2.51
CA ARG A 455 -5.09 20.91 2.22
C ARG A 455 -4.48 19.89 1.27
N TYR A 456 -4.60 18.62 1.64
CA TYR A 456 -4.38 17.46 0.79
C TYR A 456 -5.70 16.70 0.64
N VAL A 457 -6.40 16.91 -0.47
CA VAL A 457 -7.73 16.30 -0.73
C VAL A 457 -8.74 16.63 0.40
N ASP A 458 -9.00 15.70 1.31
CA ASP A 458 -9.91 15.76 2.46
C ASP A 458 -9.20 16.13 3.78
N ASP A 459 -7.91 15.83 3.90
CA ASP A 459 -7.08 16.17 5.07
C ASP A 459 -6.61 17.63 5.00
N ILE A 460 -6.82 18.42 6.06
CA ILE A 460 -6.43 19.83 6.14
C ILE A 460 -5.60 20.08 7.41
N PHE A 461 -4.42 20.67 7.25
CA PHE A 461 -3.57 21.15 8.33
C PHE A 461 -3.74 22.66 8.53
N CYS A 462 -3.92 23.07 9.78
CA CYS A 462 -4.15 24.45 10.17
C CYS A 462 -3.24 24.92 11.30
N ILE A 463 -2.87 26.20 11.27
CA ILE A 463 -2.27 26.91 12.40
C ILE A 463 -3.11 28.15 12.68
N PHE A 464 -3.52 28.31 13.94
CA PHE A 464 -4.28 29.45 14.43
C PHE A 464 -3.47 30.25 15.46
N THR A 465 -3.69 31.56 15.51
CA THR A 465 -3.15 32.46 16.53
C THR A 465 -4.23 32.93 17.51
N ILE A 466 -5.28 32.12 17.67
CA ILE A 466 -6.46 32.43 18.48
C ILE A 466 -6.72 31.28 19.46
N PRO A 467 -7.39 31.54 20.60
CA PRO A 467 -7.68 30.50 21.59
C PRO A 467 -8.56 29.38 21.04
N LYS A 468 -8.39 28.17 21.59
CA LYS A 468 -9.13 26.95 21.21
C LYS A 468 -10.66 27.14 21.18
N ALA A 469 -11.22 27.92 22.09
CA ALA A 469 -12.66 28.23 22.11
C ALA A 469 -13.14 28.91 20.81
N LYS A 470 -12.38 29.89 20.30
CA LYS A 470 -12.72 30.60 19.05
C LYS A 470 -12.50 29.72 17.81
N ILE A 471 -11.59 28.74 17.89
CA ILE A 471 -11.41 27.73 16.83
C ILE A 471 -12.64 26.81 16.78
N ASN A 472 -13.19 26.42 17.93
CA ASN A 472 -14.43 25.64 17.98
C ASN A 472 -15.63 26.44 17.43
N GLU A 473 -15.75 27.73 17.73
CA GLU A 473 -16.77 28.60 17.11
C GLU A 473 -16.60 28.66 15.59
N PHE A 474 -15.36 28.78 15.11
CA PHE A 474 -15.05 28.73 13.69
C PHE A 474 -15.48 27.39 13.07
N HIS A 475 -15.17 26.26 13.73
CA HIS A 475 -15.54 24.92 13.32
C HIS A 475 -17.06 24.74 13.21
N ILE A 476 -17.82 25.19 14.21
CA ILE A 476 -19.30 25.17 14.19
C ILE A 476 -19.83 26.00 13.02
N ARG A 477 -19.21 27.15 12.74
CA ARG A 477 -19.65 28.04 11.66
C ARG A 477 -19.37 27.46 10.27
N ILE A 478 -18.19 26.87 10.02
CA ILE A 478 -17.88 26.29 8.71
C ILE A 478 -18.78 25.09 8.38
N ASN A 479 -19.17 24.31 9.39
CA ASN A 479 -20.12 23.20 9.24
C ASN A 479 -21.54 23.65 8.87
N LYS A 480 -21.88 24.94 9.03
CA LYS A 480 -23.16 25.51 8.60
C LYS A 480 -23.13 26.03 7.16
N TRP A 481 -21.97 26.06 6.50
CA TRP A 481 -21.85 26.70 5.18
C TRP A 481 -22.46 25.91 4.04
N HIS A 482 -22.56 24.59 4.16
CA HIS A 482 -23.13 23.73 3.14
C HIS A 482 -23.72 22.46 3.77
N ARG A 483 -24.98 22.14 3.45
CA ARG A 483 -25.72 21.01 4.05
C ARG A 483 -25.07 19.63 3.88
N ASN A 484 -24.26 19.45 2.83
CA ASN A 484 -23.59 18.17 2.57
C ASN A 484 -22.14 18.15 3.06
N LEU A 485 -21.62 19.25 3.65
CA LEU A 485 -20.22 19.35 4.05
C LEU A 485 -20.09 19.36 5.56
N HIS A 486 -19.37 18.38 6.10
CA HIS A 486 -19.10 18.28 7.52
C HIS A 486 -17.61 18.07 7.73
N PHE A 487 -17.02 18.93 8.56
CA PHE A 487 -15.64 18.84 9.01
C PHE A 487 -15.60 18.27 10.41
N THR A 488 -14.62 17.43 10.69
CA THR A 488 -14.16 17.12 12.04
C THR A 488 -12.94 17.97 12.38
N VAL A 489 -12.61 18.12 13.67
CA VAL A 489 -11.42 18.83 14.11
C VAL A 489 -10.66 17.99 15.13
N GLU A 490 -9.36 17.83 14.91
CA GLU A 490 -8.42 17.22 15.84
C GLU A 490 -7.40 18.29 16.24
N PHE A 491 -7.24 18.51 17.54
CA PHE A 491 -6.25 19.46 18.05
C PHE A 491 -4.92 18.76 18.31
N GLU A 492 -3.84 19.52 18.32
CA GLU A 492 -2.54 19.01 18.73
C GLU A 492 -2.56 18.45 20.16
N ASP A 493 -1.66 17.50 20.38
CA ASP A 493 -1.39 16.85 21.66
C ASP A 493 0.10 17.02 21.96
N GLU A 494 0.43 17.55 23.14
CA GLU A 494 1.81 17.89 23.52
C GLU A 494 2.56 18.70 22.43
N ASN A 495 1.92 19.75 21.90
CA ASN A 495 2.45 20.62 20.83
C ASN A 495 2.77 19.88 19.52
N SER A 496 2.20 18.69 19.34
CA SER A 496 2.46 17.81 18.19
C SER A 496 1.16 17.36 17.54
N ILE A 497 1.15 17.35 16.20
CA ILE A 497 0.02 16.82 15.44
C ILE A 497 0.51 16.05 14.20
N PRO A 498 -0.08 14.87 13.91
CA PRO A 498 0.18 14.19 12.67
C PRO A 498 -0.58 14.84 11.50
N PHE A 499 0.10 14.97 10.36
CA PHE A 499 -0.52 15.31 9.09
C PHE A 499 0.10 14.47 7.97
N LEU A 500 -0.74 13.78 7.19
CA LEU A 500 -0.30 12.76 6.22
C LEU A 500 0.60 11.69 6.86
N ASP A 501 1.88 11.71 6.52
CA ASP A 501 2.93 10.83 7.04
C ASP A 501 4.06 11.58 7.76
N VAL A 502 3.75 12.80 8.20
CA VAL A 502 4.64 13.71 8.94
C VAL A 502 4.03 13.99 10.30
N ARG A 503 4.84 13.97 11.34
CA ARG A 503 4.49 14.51 12.66
C ARG A 503 5.14 15.88 12.76
N VAL A 504 4.30 16.90 12.90
CA VAL A 504 4.73 18.28 13.11
C VAL A 504 4.73 18.54 14.61
N THR A 505 5.82 19.06 15.13
CA THR A 505 5.94 19.49 16.52
C THR A 505 6.41 20.93 16.52
N HIS A 506 5.69 21.81 17.20
CA HIS A 506 6.08 23.21 17.29
C HIS A 506 6.96 23.43 18.55
N THR A 507 8.05 24.16 18.38
CA THR A 507 8.87 24.73 19.46
C THR A 507 8.59 26.23 19.54
N GLU A 508 9.22 26.95 20.47
CA GLU A 508 9.01 28.39 20.67
C GLU A 508 9.24 29.24 19.39
N ASP A 509 10.14 28.81 18.50
CA ASP A 509 10.55 29.57 17.31
C ASP A 509 10.28 28.86 15.97
N LYS A 510 10.08 27.53 15.96
CA LYS A 510 10.14 26.72 14.74
C LYS A 510 9.19 25.53 14.74
N LEU A 511 8.90 25.04 13.53
CA LEU A 511 8.21 23.77 13.31
C LEU A 511 9.21 22.66 12.96
N ILE A 512 9.28 21.65 13.83
CA ILE A 512 10.09 20.45 13.65
C ILE A 512 9.23 19.37 13.00
N THR A 513 9.77 18.69 12.00
CA THR A 513 9.10 17.62 11.27
C THR A 513 9.81 16.30 11.50
N SER A 514 9.03 15.23 11.71
CA SER A 514 9.49 13.85 11.87
C SER A 514 8.56 12.89 11.14
N MET A 515 8.96 11.62 11.00
CA MET A 515 8.09 10.65 10.34
C MET A 515 6.93 10.24 11.24
N TYR A 516 5.72 10.25 10.68
CA TYR A 516 4.55 9.69 11.34
C TYR A 516 4.16 8.34 10.75
N ARG A 517 3.93 7.36 11.62
CA ARG A 517 3.38 6.04 11.28
C ARG A 517 2.05 5.91 12.00
N LYS A 518 0.97 5.76 11.23
CA LYS A 518 -0.36 5.49 11.80
C LYS A 518 -0.32 4.21 12.65
N PRO A 519 -1.16 4.07 13.68
CA PRO A 519 -1.24 2.83 14.49
C PRO A 519 -1.50 1.57 13.65
N THR A 520 -2.12 1.72 12.47
CA THR A 520 -2.35 0.64 11.50
C THR A 520 -1.12 0.27 10.67
N HIS A 521 0.01 0.95 10.84
CA HIS A 521 1.22 0.61 10.10
C HIS A 521 1.79 -0.72 10.59
N THR A 522 1.78 -1.70 9.69
CA THR A 522 2.15 -3.09 9.98
C THR A 522 3.66 -3.32 9.99
N GLY A 523 4.45 -2.39 9.43
CA GLY A 523 5.88 -2.59 9.20
C GLY A 523 6.20 -3.61 8.11
N LEU A 524 5.19 -4.19 7.44
CA LEU A 524 5.37 -5.10 6.32
C LEU A 524 5.65 -4.32 5.04
N TYR A 525 6.80 -4.60 4.46
CA TYR A 525 7.18 -4.19 3.12
C TYR A 525 7.32 -5.42 2.21
N LEU A 526 7.74 -5.21 0.97
CA LEU A 526 8.05 -6.30 0.05
C LEU A 526 9.13 -7.20 0.67
N LEU A 527 8.74 -8.43 1.02
CA LEU A 527 9.63 -9.40 1.64
C LEU A 527 10.80 -9.79 0.72
N TRP A 528 11.95 -10.08 1.32
CA TRP A 528 13.15 -10.41 0.56
C TRP A 528 13.03 -11.71 -0.26
N ASP A 529 12.22 -12.66 0.18
CA ASP A 529 11.94 -13.94 -0.49
C ASP A 529 10.78 -13.87 -1.51
N SER A 530 10.11 -12.72 -1.64
CA SER A 530 9.12 -12.48 -2.71
C SER A 530 9.79 -12.64 -4.09
N ASN A 531 9.09 -13.24 -5.06
CA ASN A 531 9.59 -13.41 -6.44
C ASN A 531 9.48 -12.10 -7.25
N GLN A 532 10.06 -11.04 -6.71
CA GLN A 532 10.12 -9.73 -7.33
C GLN A 532 11.58 -9.37 -7.65
N SER A 533 11.77 -8.65 -8.76
CA SER A 533 13.10 -8.21 -9.20
C SER A 533 13.83 -7.45 -8.09
N ARG A 534 15.13 -7.74 -7.95
CA ARG A 534 16.01 -7.06 -6.98
C ARG A 534 15.98 -5.53 -7.15
N ARG A 535 15.75 -5.04 -8.37
CA ARG A 535 15.61 -3.60 -8.65
C ARG A 535 14.52 -2.95 -7.79
N TYR A 536 13.36 -3.58 -7.65
CA TYR A 536 12.26 -3.04 -6.84
C TYR A 536 12.55 -3.13 -5.33
N LYS A 537 13.18 -4.22 -4.88
CA LYS A 537 13.60 -4.38 -3.48
C LYS A 537 14.64 -3.33 -3.06
N LEU A 538 15.64 -3.07 -3.91
CA LEU A 538 16.62 -2.01 -3.67
C LEU A 538 16.00 -0.61 -3.83
N GLY A 539 15.11 -0.44 -4.81
CA GLY A 539 14.35 0.79 -5.02
C GLY A 539 13.46 1.16 -3.82
N LEU A 540 12.88 0.18 -3.14
CA LEU A 540 12.16 0.37 -1.88
C LEU A 540 13.07 0.98 -0.81
N ILE A 541 14.24 0.38 -0.55
CA ILE A 541 15.19 0.89 0.45
C ILE A 541 15.57 2.33 0.12
N LYS A 542 15.94 2.60 -1.14
CA LYS A 542 16.28 3.94 -1.60
C LYS A 542 15.15 4.93 -1.36
N THR A 543 13.91 4.55 -1.68
CA THR A 543 12.72 5.39 -1.47
C THR A 543 12.50 5.71 0.01
N LEU A 544 12.61 4.70 0.90
CA LEU A 544 12.43 4.88 2.34
C LEU A 544 13.52 5.78 2.94
N VAL A 545 14.77 5.60 2.53
CA VAL A 545 15.89 6.45 2.98
C VAL A 545 15.71 7.90 2.49
N ILE A 546 15.40 8.11 1.21
CA ILE A 546 15.13 9.45 0.66
C ILE A 546 13.99 10.11 1.44
N ARG A 547 12.94 9.35 1.76
CA ARG A 547 11.80 9.85 2.52
C ARG A 547 12.20 10.33 3.91
N ILE A 548 13.02 9.57 4.65
CA ILE A 548 13.55 10.00 5.96
C ILE A 548 14.28 11.34 5.83
N TYR A 549 15.22 11.46 4.88
CA TYR A 549 16.00 12.69 4.70
C TYR A 549 15.17 13.90 4.27
N ARG A 550 14.10 13.69 3.49
CA ARG A 550 13.27 14.80 3.02
C ARG A 550 12.24 15.26 4.06
N LEU A 551 11.71 14.33 4.86
CA LEU A 551 10.64 14.62 5.82
C LEU A 551 11.15 15.01 7.21
N CYS A 552 12.31 14.54 7.64
CA CYS A 552 12.82 14.85 8.98
C CYS A 552 13.58 16.19 9.01
N SER A 553 13.41 16.97 10.08
CA SER A 553 14.08 18.27 10.23
C SER A 553 15.50 18.19 10.82
N THR A 554 15.75 17.29 11.78
CA THR A 554 17.04 17.27 12.53
C THR A 554 17.84 15.99 12.27
N ARG A 555 19.16 16.07 12.47
CA ARG A 555 20.06 14.94 12.25
C ARG A 555 19.81 13.79 13.22
N GLU A 556 19.46 14.11 14.46
CA GLU A 556 19.12 13.12 15.49
C GLU A 556 17.88 12.31 15.09
N ILE A 557 16.79 12.99 14.68
CA ILE A 557 15.57 12.33 14.20
C ILE A 557 15.90 11.44 13.00
N ILE A 558 16.70 11.93 12.04
CA ILE A 558 17.12 11.15 10.88
C ILE A 558 17.86 9.87 11.31
N ASN A 559 18.79 9.96 12.25
CA ASN A 559 19.55 8.79 12.71
C ASN A 559 18.63 7.77 13.40
N ASN A 560 17.74 8.21 14.29
CA ASN A 560 16.76 7.36 14.96
C ASN A 560 15.84 6.65 13.95
N GLU A 561 15.39 7.38 12.93
CA GLU A 561 14.54 6.84 11.87
C GLU A 561 15.28 5.84 10.96
N LEU A 562 16.57 6.08 10.68
CA LEU A 562 17.40 5.12 9.95
C LEU A 562 17.62 3.84 10.75
N ASP A 563 17.83 3.92 12.06
CA ASP A 563 17.97 2.73 12.92
C ASP A 563 16.67 1.92 12.97
N LEU A 564 15.52 2.60 13.09
CA LEU A 564 14.22 1.94 13.00
C LEU A 564 14.00 1.30 11.62
N LEU A 565 14.41 1.95 10.53
CA LEU A 565 14.35 1.39 9.18
C LEU A 565 15.23 0.14 9.05
N ARG A 566 16.45 0.14 9.58
CA ARG A 566 17.34 -1.04 9.59
C ARG A 566 16.69 -2.23 10.30
N LYS A 567 16.10 -1.98 11.48
CA LYS A 567 15.34 -3.00 12.23
C LYS A 567 14.16 -3.52 11.40
N THR A 568 13.42 -2.62 10.77
CA THR A 568 12.25 -2.98 9.95
C THR A 568 12.63 -3.81 8.72
N LEU A 569 13.69 -3.42 8.00
CA LEU A 569 14.19 -4.18 6.84
C LEU A 569 14.69 -5.57 7.25
N THR A 570 15.36 -5.67 8.40
CA THR A 570 15.79 -6.96 8.98
C THR A 570 14.59 -7.85 9.26
N ASN A 571 13.52 -7.32 9.86
CA ASN A 571 12.27 -8.05 10.10
C ASN A 571 11.55 -8.48 8.80
N ASN A 572 11.76 -7.76 7.70
CA ASN A 572 11.26 -8.12 6.37
C ASN A 572 12.20 -9.08 5.60
N GLY A 573 13.22 -9.61 6.27
CA GLY A 573 14.14 -10.63 5.75
C GLY A 573 15.27 -10.10 4.87
N TYR A 574 15.51 -8.78 4.83
CA TYR A 574 16.58 -8.22 4.01
C TYR A 574 17.97 -8.59 4.57
N PRO A 575 18.91 -9.06 3.73
CA PRO A 575 20.24 -9.42 4.20
C PRO A 575 21.02 -8.23 4.78
N PRO A 576 21.79 -8.40 5.87
CA PRO A 576 22.53 -7.30 6.50
C PRO A 576 23.48 -6.53 5.57
N HIS A 577 24.11 -7.23 4.61
CA HIS A 577 24.99 -6.60 3.63
C HIS A 577 24.26 -5.72 2.61
N ILE A 578 22.96 -5.98 2.37
CA ILE A 578 22.11 -5.13 1.54
C ILE A 578 21.65 -3.91 2.34
N ILE A 579 21.33 -4.08 3.62
CA ILE A 579 20.89 -2.99 4.50
C ILE A 579 22.02 -1.99 4.77
N LYS A 580 23.27 -2.47 4.89
CA LYS A 580 24.45 -1.63 5.15
C LYS A 580 24.89 -0.80 3.94
N ARG A 581 24.63 -1.30 2.73
CA ARG A 581 24.99 -0.65 1.46
C ARG A 581 24.01 0.47 1.15
#